data_AF-A0AAD4L5C9-F1
#
_entry.id   AF-A0AAD4L5C9-F1
#
_cell.length_a   1.000
_cell.length_b   1.000
_cell.length_c   1.000
_cell.angle_alpha   90.00
_cell.angle_beta   90.00
_cell.angle_gamma   90.00
#
_symmetry.space_group_name_H-M   'P 1'
#
loop_
_entity.id
_entity.type
_entity.pdbx_description
1 polymer ?
#
loop_
_entity_poly.entity_id
_entity_poly.type
_entity_poly.pdbx_seq_one_letter_code
_entity_poly.pdbx_strand_id
1 'polypeptide(L)'
;MAAGGNKNALNREVGVDGRRDWSHGLFDCTSACGLCCWAAWCPCVVYTKNKQRLQHLQTRGTPLPGGGERYDSNCCIYGCLLIPGYAWILQIGTRADIRGRYSIRGDTVGDCLTSWCCHSCSLTQERREIELEENSFEGYSQSQ
;
A
#
# COMPACT_ATOMS: atom_id res chain seq x y z
N MET A 1 -1.52 -12.25 22.61
CA MET A 1 -1.17 -12.33 21.17
C MET A 1 -2.26 -11.56 20.45
N ALA A 2 -1.98 -10.36 19.92
CA ALA A 2 -3.00 -9.60 19.21
C ALA A 2 -3.40 -10.41 17.97
N ALA A 3 -4.67 -10.82 17.90
CA ALA A 3 -5.22 -11.41 16.69
C ALA A 3 -5.09 -10.33 15.60
N GLY A 4 -4.17 -10.55 14.66
CA GLY A 4 -3.97 -9.62 13.55
C GLY A 4 -5.24 -9.52 12.69
N GLY A 5 -5.40 -8.40 12.00
CA GLY A 5 -6.52 -8.16 11.09
C GLY A 5 -6.60 -9.20 9.98
N ASN A 6 -7.76 -9.29 9.34
CA ASN A 6 -8.00 -10.17 8.21
C ASN A 6 -7.18 -9.71 7.00
N LYS A 7 -6.10 -10.45 6.72
CA LYS A 7 -5.18 -10.24 5.59
C LYS A 7 -5.77 -10.59 4.22
N ASN A 8 -6.97 -11.17 4.18
CA ASN A 8 -7.72 -11.49 2.96
C ASN A 8 -9.20 -11.11 3.14
N ALA A 9 -9.46 -9.83 3.44
CA ALA A 9 -10.82 -9.34 3.72
C ALA A 9 -11.83 -9.60 2.59
N LEU A 10 -11.38 -9.67 1.34
CA LEU A 10 -12.24 -9.98 0.18
C LEU A 10 -12.39 -11.48 -0.13
N ASN A 11 -11.84 -12.37 0.70
CA ASN A 11 -11.85 -13.82 0.47
C ASN A 11 -11.40 -14.21 -0.94
N ARG A 12 -10.32 -13.59 -1.44
CA ARG A 12 -9.72 -13.95 -2.72
C ARG A 12 -9.24 -15.39 -2.67
N GLU A 13 -9.40 -16.08 -3.78
CA GLU A 13 -8.91 -17.44 -3.96
C GLU A 13 -7.40 -17.49 -3.72
N VAL A 14 -6.99 -18.44 -2.89
CA VAL A 14 -5.58 -18.72 -2.62
C VAL A 14 -5.19 -19.87 -3.53
N GLY A 15 -4.17 -19.65 -4.35
CA GLY A 15 -3.64 -20.66 -5.24
C GLY A 15 -3.04 -21.83 -4.46
N VAL A 16 -2.79 -22.93 -5.17
CA VAL A 16 -2.10 -24.12 -4.63
C VAL A 16 -0.70 -23.82 -4.07
N ASP A 17 -0.11 -22.69 -4.45
CA ASP A 17 1.16 -22.15 -3.93
C ASP A 17 1.01 -21.38 -2.60
N GLY A 18 -0.20 -21.30 -2.03
CA GLY A 18 -0.48 -20.58 -0.80
C GLY A 18 -0.47 -19.05 -0.95
N ARG A 19 -0.48 -18.55 -2.19
CA ARG A 19 -0.47 -17.12 -2.51
C ARG A 19 -1.74 -16.71 -3.23
N ARG A 20 -2.10 -15.44 -3.16
CA ARG A 20 -3.27 -14.85 -3.85
C ARG A 20 -2.85 -13.72 -4.78
N ASP A 21 -3.71 -13.32 -5.70
CA ASP A 21 -3.49 -12.12 -6.49
C ASP A 21 -3.95 -10.85 -5.73
N TRP A 22 -3.59 -9.67 -6.24
CA TRP A 22 -3.98 -8.38 -5.66
C TRP A 22 -5.50 -8.25 -5.53
N SER A 23 -5.97 -7.62 -4.46
CA SER A 23 -7.41 -7.45 -4.23
C SER A 23 -8.08 -6.56 -5.27
N HIS A 24 -7.34 -5.56 -5.76
CA HIS A 24 -7.76 -4.64 -6.81
C HIS A 24 -6.80 -4.68 -8.00
N GLY A 25 -7.35 -4.53 -9.21
CA GLY A 25 -6.58 -4.38 -10.43
C GLY A 25 -5.77 -3.08 -10.42
N LEU A 26 -4.67 -3.08 -11.17
CA LEU A 26 -3.72 -1.98 -11.11
C LEU A 26 -4.25 -0.70 -11.79
N PHE A 27 -5.04 -0.85 -12.85
CA PHE A 27 -5.72 0.25 -13.55
C PHE A 27 -7.17 0.47 -13.07
N ASP A 28 -7.58 -0.15 -11.96
CA ASP A 28 -8.90 0.06 -11.35
C ASP A 28 -8.96 1.37 -10.55
N CYS A 29 -8.35 2.43 -11.08
CA CYS A 29 -8.20 3.73 -10.44
C CYS A 29 -9.44 4.61 -10.61
N THR A 30 -10.30 4.27 -11.59
CA THR A 30 -11.57 4.97 -11.86
C THR A 30 -12.51 4.92 -10.66
N SER A 31 -12.45 3.85 -9.85
CA SER A 31 -13.23 3.70 -8.61
C SER A 31 -12.64 4.46 -7.41
N ALA A 32 -11.40 4.97 -7.47
CA ALA A 32 -10.81 5.88 -6.47
C ALA A 32 -10.05 7.03 -7.15
N CYS A 33 -10.74 7.70 -8.07
CA CYS A 33 -10.16 8.79 -8.86
C CYS A 33 -9.57 9.89 -7.97
N GLY A 34 -10.23 10.24 -6.85
CA GLY A 34 -9.71 11.22 -5.89
C GLY A 34 -8.38 10.83 -5.25
N LEU A 35 -8.21 9.55 -4.87
CA LEU A 35 -6.96 9.04 -4.30
C LEU A 35 -5.85 8.94 -5.35
N CYS A 36 -6.21 8.54 -6.58
CA CYS A 36 -5.28 8.50 -7.71
C CYS A 36 -4.75 9.89 -8.07
N CYS A 37 -5.64 10.90 -8.13
CA CYS A 37 -5.25 12.31 -8.34
C CYS A 37 -4.38 12.84 -7.20
N TRP A 38 -4.68 12.47 -5.95
CA TRP A 38 -3.86 12.86 -4.79
C TRP A 38 -2.49 12.19 -4.81
N ALA A 39 -2.42 10.92 -5.20
CA ALA A 39 -1.17 10.19 -5.39
C ALA A 39 -0.36 10.73 -6.58
N ALA A 40 -1.01 11.31 -7.59
CA ALA A 40 -0.33 11.98 -8.69
C ALA A 40 0.24 13.35 -8.29
N TRP A 41 -0.51 14.13 -7.49
CA TRP A 41 -0.11 15.48 -7.09
C TRP A 41 0.93 15.47 -5.95
N CYS A 42 0.78 14.55 -4.99
CA CYS A 42 1.65 14.43 -3.83
C CYS A 42 1.98 12.95 -3.54
N PRO A 43 2.74 12.27 -4.43
CA PRO A 43 3.08 10.86 -4.26
C PRO A 43 3.85 10.58 -2.97
N CYS A 44 4.71 11.51 -2.54
CA CYS A 44 5.50 11.40 -1.31
C CYS A 44 4.65 11.28 -0.05
N VAL A 45 3.52 12.01 0.02
CA VAL A 45 2.60 11.97 1.16
C VAL A 45 1.86 10.63 1.19
N VAL A 46 1.38 10.17 0.04
CA VAL A 46 0.67 8.88 -0.06
C VAL A 46 1.61 7.73 0.27
N TYR A 47 2.82 7.73 -0.28
CA TYR A 47 3.84 6.74 0.02
C TYR A 47 4.16 6.68 1.51
N THR A 48 4.40 7.84 2.12
CA THR A 48 4.73 7.94 3.55
C THR A 48 3.62 7.35 4.41
N LYS A 49 2.36 7.71 4.12
CA LYS A 49 1.20 7.16 4.83
C LYS A 49 1.07 5.65 4.67
N ASN A 50 1.23 5.13 3.45
CA ASN A 50 1.18 3.70 3.19
C ASN A 50 2.27 2.97 4.00
N LYS A 51 3.50 3.50 3.96
CA LYS A 51 4.63 2.93 4.70
C LYS A 51 4.41 2.96 6.21
N GLN A 52 3.95 4.08 6.77
CA GLN A 52 3.67 4.18 8.21
C GLN A 52 2.58 3.20 8.66
N ARG A 53 1.47 3.11 7.91
CA ARG A 53 0.38 2.16 8.21
C ARG A 53 0.88 0.72 8.13
N LEU A 54 1.61 0.37 7.07
CA LEU A 54 2.19 -0.97 6.90
C LEU A 54 3.18 -1.32 8.02
N GLN A 55 4.09 -0.41 8.37
CA GLN A 55 5.06 -0.62 9.44
C GLN A 55 4.37 -0.78 10.80
N HIS A 56 3.31 -0.01 11.07
CA HIS A 56 2.52 -0.16 12.28
C HIS A 56 1.81 -1.52 12.33
N LEU A 57 1.20 -1.94 11.22
CA LEU A 57 0.59 -3.27 11.07
C LEU A 57 1.61 -4.41 11.22
N GLN A 58 2.85 -4.24 10.74
CA GLN A 58 3.93 -5.21 10.89
C GLN A 58 4.46 -5.32 12.33
N THR A 59 4.61 -4.19 13.02
CA THR A 59 5.23 -4.15 14.36
C THR A 59 4.23 -4.36 15.49
N ARG A 60 3.03 -3.80 15.38
CA ARG A 60 1.99 -3.82 16.42
C ARG A 60 0.84 -4.78 16.11
N GLY A 61 0.60 -5.08 14.84
CA GLY A 61 -0.52 -5.93 14.43
C GLY A 61 -1.89 -5.26 14.51
N THR A 62 -1.92 -3.94 14.69
CA THR A 62 -3.14 -3.11 14.78
C THR A 62 -3.07 -1.97 13.77
N PRO A 63 -4.20 -1.38 13.36
CA PRO A 63 -4.22 -0.23 12.46
C PRO A 63 -3.68 1.02 13.18
N LEU A 64 -3.07 1.95 12.42
CA LEU A 64 -2.50 3.17 12.99
C LEU A 64 -3.62 4.18 13.33
N PRO A 65 -3.81 4.56 14.61
CA PRO A 65 -4.82 5.54 14.98
C PRO A 65 -4.51 6.90 14.34
N GLY A 66 -5.50 7.52 13.68
CA GLY A 66 -5.34 8.80 12.99
C GLY A 66 -4.72 8.72 11.59
N GLY A 67 -4.39 7.52 11.10
CA GLY A 67 -4.17 7.28 9.68
C GLY A 67 -2.84 7.79 9.09
N GLY A 68 -1.85 8.04 9.93
CA GLY A 68 -0.48 8.41 9.55
C GLY A 68 -0.24 9.91 9.45
N GLU A 69 0.97 10.32 9.83
CA GLU A 69 1.41 11.70 9.71
C GLU A 69 1.62 12.07 8.25
N ARG A 70 1.27 13.32 7.88
CA ARG A 70 1.45 13.81 6.50
C ARG A 70 2.92 14.07 6.17
N TYR A 71 3.72 14.39 7.20
CA TYR A 71 5.11 14.78 7.08
C TYR A 71 5.92 13.89 8.01
N ASP A 72 6.84 13.14 7.43
CA ASP A 72 7.79 12.28 8.13
C ASP A 72 9.10 12.28 7.32
N SER A 73 10.20 11.82 7.91
CA SER A 73 11.51 11.71 7.26
C SER A 73 11.43 10.96 5.92
N ASN A 74 10.55 9.94 5.84
CA ASN A 74 10.27 9.21 4.60
C ASN A 74 9.69 10.10 3.49
N CYS A 75 8.92 11.14 3.81
CA CYS A 75 8.36 12.07 2.82
C CYS A 75 9.46 12.94 2.21
N CYS A 76 10.41 13.41 3.01
CA CYS A 76 11.56 14.18 2.55
C CYS A 76 12.47 13.31 1.67
N ILE A 77 12.80 12.09 2.09
CA ILE A 77 13.62 11.16 1.33
C ILE A 77 12.95 10.82 -0.01
N TYR A 78 11.65 10.53 0.00
CA TYR A 78 10.91 10.21 -1.22
C TYR A 78 10.81 11.42 -2.16
N GLY A 79 10.56 12.62 -1.62
CA GLY A 79 10.55 13.87 -2.38
C GLY A 79 11.91 14.16 -3.04
N CYS A 80 13.01 13.99 -2.31
CA CYS A 80 14.35 14.14 -2.84
C CYS A 80 14.68 13.12 -3.94
N LEU A 81 14.16 11.90 -3.85
CA LEU A 81 14.33 10.85 -4.87
C LEU A 81 13.35 10.98 -6.04
N LEU A 82 12.28 11.76 -5.88
CA LEU A 82 11.33 12.08 -6.96
C LEU A 82 12.00 12.97 -8.02
N ILE A 83 12.80 13.95 -7.60
CA ILE A 83 13.50 14.90 -8.49
C ILE A 83 14.41 14.19 -9.53
N PRO A 84 15.26 13.23 -9.15
CA PRO A 84 16.08 12.47 -10.10
C PRO A 84 15.33 11.28 -10.73
N GLY A 85 14.05 11.06 -10.42
CA GLY A 85 13.26 9.97 -11.00
C GLY A 85 13.56 8.58 -10.42
N TYR A 86 14.17 8.48 -9.24
CA TYR A 86 14.50 7.20 -8.56
C TYR A 86 13.50 6.78 -7.49
N ALA A 87 12.40 7.53 -7.31
CA ALA A 87 11.37 7.23 -6.31
C ALA A 87 10.78 5.80 -6.44
N TRP A 88 10.80 5.22 -7.65
CA TRP A 88 10.36 3.85 -7.90
C TRP A 88 11.16 2.79 -7.12
N ILE A 89 12.42 3.06 -6.76
CA ILE A 89 13.25 2.10 -6.00
C ILE A 89 12.65 1.87 -4.60
N LEU A 90 12.26 2.96 -3.94
CA LEU A 90 11.60 2.88 -2.63
C LEU A 90 10.22 2.24 -2.72
N GLN A 91 9.53 2.48 -3.84
CA GLN A 91 8.24 1.88 -4.12
C GLN A 91 8.33 0.35 -4.18
N ILE A 92 9.33 -0.19 -4.91
CA ILE A 92 9.52 -1.63 -5.04
C ILE A 92 9.69 -2.30 -3.67
N GLY A 93 10.50 -1.70 -2.78
CA GLY A 93 10.71 -2.24 -1.43
C GLY A 93 9.40 -2.33 -0.62
N THR A 94 8.63 -1.24 -0.60
CA THR A 94 7.33 -1.21 0.11
C THR A 94 6.34 -2.21 -0.48
N ARG A 95 6.34 -2.36 -1.81
CA ARG A 95 5.46 -3.31 -2.50
C ARG A 95 5.84 -4.76 -2.24
N ALA A 96 7.14 -5.06 -2.12
CA ALA A 96 7.63 -6.36 -1.69
C ALA A 96 7.21 -6.68 -0.25
N ASP A 97 7.28 -5.71 0.66
CA ASP A 97 6.83 -5.86 2.04
C ASP A 97 5.32 -6.16 2.13
N ILE A 98 4.51 -5.49 1.31
CA ILE A 98 3.06 -5.73 1.19
C ILE A 98 2.81 -7.16 0.69
N ARG A 99 3.50 -7.60 -0.37
CA ARG A 99 3.37 -8.97 -0.87
C ARG A 99 3.76 -10.01 0.17
N GLY A 100 4.83 -9.77 0.90
CA GLY A 100 5.28 -10.64 1.99
C GLY A 100 4.25 -10.73 3.11
N ARG A 101 3.60 -9.61 3.46
CA ARG A 101 2.59 -9.56 4.51
C ARG A 101 1.30 -10.30 4.14
N TYR A 102 0.83 -10.13 2.90
CA TYR A 102 -0.47 -10.61 2.43
C TYR A 102 -0.41 -11.87 1.57
N SER A 103 0.78 -12.47 1.42
CA SER A 103 1.03 -13.61 0.53
C SER A 103 0.57 -13.35 -0.91
N ILE A 104 0.89 -12.17 -1.46
CA ILE A 104 0.46 -11.79 -2.81
C ILE A 104 1.47 -12.26 -3.86
N ARG A 105 0.99 -12.79 -4.98
CA ARG A 105 1.78 -13.23 -6.13
C ARG A 105 2.31 -12.03 -6.94
N GLY A 106 3.55 -12.13 -7.39
CA GLY A 106 4.17 -11.12 -8.26
C GLY A 106 5.69 -11.18 -8.25
N ASP A 107 6.30 -10.54 -9.25
CA ASP A 107 7.75 -10.44 -9.44
C ASP A 107 8.20 -8.97 -9.45
N THR A 108 9.45 -8.72 -9.09
CA THR A 108 10.08 -7.39 -8.95
C THR A 108 10.18 -6.66 -10.29
N VAL A 109 10.27 -7.41 -11.40
CA VAL A 109 10.37 -6.87 -12.77
C VAL A 109 9.05 -6.28 -13.26
N GLY A 110 7.92 -6.95 -12.97
CA GLY A 110 6.58 -6.44 -13.25
C GLY A 110 6.30 -5.13 -12.51
N ASP A 111 6.90 -4.94 -11.33
CA ASP A 111 6.75 -3.73 -10.53
C ASP A 111 7.54 -2.55 -11.06
N CYS A 112 8.66 -2.81 -11.72
CA CYS A 112 9.49 -1.77 -12.33
C CYS A 112 8.76 -1.12 -13.52
N LEU A 113 8.20 -1.94 -14.43
CA LEU A 113 7.40 -1.47 -15.58
C LEU A 113 6.09 -0.81 -15.14
N THR A 114 5.48 -1.37 -14.10
CA THR A 114 4.21 -0.87 -13.56
C THR A 114 4.37 0.47 -12.83
N SER A 115 5.43 0.60 -12.01
CA SER A 115 5.75 1.85 -11.31
C SER A 115 6.13 2.98 -12.27
N TRP A 116 6.70 2.63 -13.43
CA TRP A 116 7.04 3.59 -14.48
C TRP A 116 5.83 4.00 -15.33
N CYS A 117 4.92 3.08 -15.65
CA CYS A 117 3.77 3.35 -16.51
C CYS A 117 2.56 3.95 -15.78
N CYS A 118 2.36 3.67 -14.47
CA CYS A 118 1.38 4.38 -13.64
C CYS A 118 1.75 4.37 -12.15
N HIS A 119 2.60 5.30 -11.75
CA HIS A 119 3.06 5.47 -10.37
C HIS A 119 1.93 5.70 -9.35
N SER A 120 0.98 6.59 -9.68
CA SER A 120 -0.18 6.89 -8.83
C SER A 120 -1.11 5.69 -8.65
N CYS A 121 -1.27 4.88 -9.71
CA CYS A 121 -2.05 3.65 -9.67
C CYS A 121 -1.45 2.63 -8.68
N SER A 122 -0.13 2.44 -8.69
CA SER A 122 0.56 1.54 -7.76
C SER A 122 0.37 1.98 -6.30
N LEU A 123 0.58 3.27 -6.01
CA LEU A 123 0.36 3.84 -4.68
C LEU A 123 -1.08 3.67 -4.20
N THR A 124 -2.04 3.82 -5.11
CA THR A 124 -3.47 3.63 -4.83
C THR A 124 -3.79 2.17 -4.55
N GLN A 125 -3.22 1.23 -5.33
CA GLN A 125 -3.40 -0.20 -5.12
C GLN A 125 -2.86 -0.63 -3.75
N GLU A 126 -1.67 -0.17 -3.37
CA GLU A 126 -1.07 -0.44 -2.06
C GLU A 126 -1.91 0.11 -0.91
N ARG A 127 -2.37 1.37 -1.04
CA ARG A 127 -3.25 2.02 -0.05
C ARG A 127 -4.51 1.20 0.19
N ARG A 128 -5.17 0.74 -0.88
CA ARG A 128 -6.39 -0.08 -0.79
C ARG A 128 -6.14 -1.41 -0.12
N GLU A 129 -5.02 -2.07 -0.41
CA GLU A 129 -4.69 -3.35 0.22
C GLU A 129 -4.50 -3.21 1.74
N ILE A 130 -3.84 -2.13 2.16
CA ILE A 130 -3.66 -1.80 3.57
C ILE A 130 -5.02 -1.46 4.20
N GLU A 131 -5.83 -0.63 3.56
CA GLU A 131 -7.16 -0.25 4.06
C GLU A 131 -8.10 -1.47 4.18
N LEU A 132 -7.97 -2.49 3.33
CA LEU A 132 -8.74 -3.73 3.48
C LEU A 132 -8.40 -4.48 4.77
N GLU A 133 -7.12 -4.54 5.16
CA GLU A 133 -6.74 -5.11 6.45
C GLU A 133 -7.22 -4.22 7.60
N GLU A 134 -7.02 -2.89 7.50
CA GLU A 134 -7.41 -1.96 8.56
C GLU A 134 -8.93 -1.95 8.80
N ASN A 135 -9.74 -2.02 7.74
CA ASN A 135 -11.20 -2.10 7.81
C ASN A 135 -11.72 -3.43 8.37
N SER A 136 -10.89 -4.47 8.38
CA SER A 136 -11.27 -5.75 8.99
C SER A 136 -11.18 -5.74 10.51
N PHE A 137 -10.53 -4.74 11.12
CA PHE A 137 -10.55 -4.56 12.56
C PHE A 137 -11.88 -3.92 12.96
N GLU A 138 -12.68 -4.66 13.74
CA GLU A 138 -13.93 -4.16 14.31
C GLU A 138 -13.66 -2.86 15.10
N GLY A 139 -14.24 -1.75 14.64
CA GLY A 139 -14.12 -0.43 15.29
C GLY A 139 -13.17 0.58 14.63
N TYR A 140 -12.28 0.18 13.72
CA TYR A 140 -11.43 1.16 13.01
C TYR A 140 -12.19 1.96 11.95
N SER A 141 -13.16 1.32 11.26
CA SER A 141 -13.93 1.92 10.16
C SER A 141 -14.79 3.13 10.54
N GLN A 142 -15.06 3.34 11.83
CA GLN A 142 -15.84 4.49 12.33
C GLN A 142 -14.96 5.70 12.70
N SER A 143 -13.63 5.55 12.72
CA SER A 143 -12.68 6.56 13.23
C SER A 143 -11.94 7.34 12.13
N GLN A 144 -12.23 7.06 10.86
CA GLN A 144 -11.52 7.62 9.70
C GLN A 144 -12.26 8.78 9.03
#